data_AF-A0A821DZB7-F1
#
_entry.id   AF-A0A821DZB7-F1
#
_cell.length_a   1.000
_cell.length_b   1.000
_cell.length_c   1.000
_cell.angle_alpha   90.00
_cell.angle_beta   90.00
_cell.angle_gamma   90.00
#
_symmetry.space_group_name_H-M   'P 1'
#
loop_
_entity.id
_entity.type
_entity.pdbx_description
1 polymer ?
#
loop_
_entity_poly.entity_id
_entity_poly.type
_entity_poly.pdbx_seq_one_letter_code
_entity_poly.pdbx_strand_id
1 'polypeptide(L)'
;GRWPHILPLAYTIQALFLITLRFFIYKRKSWHYFVYDLCYFVNVLTLLYIWVFPSSKILFTVCYTLSHGPLSFAIVLWRNSLVFHSLDKVTSLFIHMYPPLTLFTLRWLLPLDLQRKDYPAIVHIGSSLHMKTAVFYTVVFYLIWQVLYYAFIIYGRREKVDRGLRATSYTWLLADKDGFVARLIQKFGFGGPNDGINRYKIVFYFFLQFGYMLLSILPVCLWYYRNM
;
A
#
# COMPACT_ATOMS: atom_id res chain seq x y z
N GLY A 1 6.09 -22.61 -9.89
CA GLY A 1 4.79 -22.72 -10.58
C GLY A 1 5.04 -22.81 -12.07
N ARG A 2 4.28 -23.64 -12.81
CA ARG A 2 4.56 -23.94 -14.23
C ARG A 2 4.48 -22.72 -15.17
N TRP A 3 3.75 -21.66 -14.81
CA TRP A 3 3.47 -20.53 -15.72
C TRP A 3 3.55 -19.15 -15.03
N PRO A 4 4.75 -18.72 -14.58
CA PRO A 4 4.92 -17.46 -13.83
C PRO A 4 4.58 -16.20 -14.63
N HIS A 5 4.66 -16.25 -15.96
CA HIS A 5 4.36 -15.12 -16.86
C HIS A 5 2.87 -14.77 -16.93
N ILE A 6 1.96 -15.65 -16.50
CA ILE A 6 0.51 -15.40 -16.51
C ILE A 6 0.09 -14.50 -15.33
N LEU A 7 0.85 -14.53 -14.24
CA LEU A 7 0.45 -13.86 -13.00
C LEU A 7 0.26 -12.34 -13.14
N PRO A 8 1.11 -11.57 -13.86
CA PRO A 8 0.89 -10.13 -14.08
C PRO A 8 -0.45 -9.84 -14.79
N LEU A 9 -0.83 -10.68 -15.76
CA LEU A 9 -2.11 -10.54 -16.47
C LEU A 9 -3.29 -10.89 -15.55
N ALA A 10 -3.20 -12.00 -14.81
CA ALA A 10 -4.23 -12.39 -13.85
C ALA A 10 -4.43 -11.32 -12.76
N TYR A 11 -3.35 -10.80 -12.19
CA TYR A 11 -3.36 -9.69 -11.25
C TYR A 11 -4.05 -8.46 -11.85
N THR A 12 -3.75 -8.11 -13.10
CA THR A 12 -4.32 -6.94 -13.77
C THR A 12 -5.83 -7.07 -13.96
N ILE A 13 -6.29 -8.22 -14.47
CA ILE A 13 -7.73 -8.47 -14.67
C ILE A 13 -8.47 -8.43 -13.33
N GLN A 14 -7.92 -9.08 -12.30
CA GLN A 14 -8.50 -9.09 -10.96
C GLN A 14 -8.50 -7.69 -10.32
N ALA A 15 -7.43 -6.90 -10.51
CA ALA A 15 -7.34 -5.54 -9.99
C ALA A 15 -8.40 -4.65 -10.63
N LEU A 16 -8.52 -4.68 -11.96
CA LEU A 16 -9.54 -3.91 -12.69
C LEU A 16 -10.94 -4.30 -12.25
N PHE A 17 -11.23 -5.59 -12.06
CA PHE A 17 -12.54 -6.04 -11.62
C PHE A 17 -12.83 -5.67 -10.15
N LEU A 18 -11.98 -6.10 -9.22
CA LEU A 18 -12.24 -5.98 -7.77
C LEU A 18 -12.16 -4.54 -7.28
N ILE A 19 -11.18 -3.75 -7.74
CA ILE A 19 -11.03 -2.35 -7.30
C ILE A 19 -12.18 -1.50 -7.85
N THR A 20 -12.57 -1.70 -9.12
CA THR A 20 -13.70 -0.98 -9.73
C THR A 20 -15.00 -1.32 -9.02
N LEU A 21 -15.28 -2.61 -8.80
CA LEU A 21 -16.47 -3.04 -8.06
C LEU A 21 -16.49 -2.47 -6.64
N ARG A 22 -15.35 -2.48 -5.95
CA ARG A 22 -15.23 -1.89 -4.61
C ARG A 22 -15.49 -0.39 -4.60
N PHE A 23 -14.99 0.35 -5.59
CA PHE A 23 -15.26 1.78 -5.71
C PHE A 23 -16.76 2.06 -5.79
N PHE A 24 -17.52 1.34 -6.62
CA PHE A 24 -18.96 1.52 -6.73
C PHE A 24 -19.71 1.15 -5.44
N ILE A 25 -19.35 0.03 -4.80
CA ILE A 25 -19.93 -0.38 -3.51
C ILE A 25 -19.65 0.67 -2.44
N TYR A 26 -18.40 1.14 -2.35
CA TYR A 26 -17.98 2.11 -1.35
C TYR A 26 -18.59 3.49 -1.63
N LYS A 27 -18.84 3.85 -2.89
CA LYS A 27 -19.55 5.08 -3.22
C LYS A 27 -20.97 5.05 -2.67
N ARG A 28 -21.69 3.94 -2.85
CA ARG A 28 -23.05 3.74 -2.31
C ARG A 28 -23.08 3.78 -0.77
N LYS A 29 -22.04 3.22 -0.11
CA LYS A 29 -21.88 3.24 1.35
C LYS A 29 -21.25 4.52 1.92
N SER A 30 -20.93 5.49 1.07
CA SER A 30 -20.19 6.68 1.45
C SER A 30 -18.76 6.49 1.98
N TRP A 31 -18.13 5.36 1.69
CA TRP A 31 -16.76 4.98 2.10
C TRP A 31 -15.70 5.12 0.99
N HIS A 32 -16.04 5.71 -0.16
CA HIS A 32 -15.13 5.81 -1.31
C HIS A 32 -13.81 6.57 -1.04
N TYR A 33 -13.62 7.24 0.10
CA TYR A 33 -12.35 7.87 0.46
C TYR A 33 -11.26 6.85 0.87
N PHE A 34 -11.64 5.64 1.30
CA PHE A 34 -10.68 4.55 1.52
C PHE A 34 -9.93 4.14 0.25
N VAL A 35 -10.49 4.38 -0.95
CA VAL A 35 -9.85 4.02 -2.23
C VAL A 35 -8.61 4.89 -2.52
N TYR A 36 -8.39 5.96 -1.75
CA TYR A 36 -7.19 6.81 -1.87
C TYR A 36 -6.05 6.40 -0.91
N ASP A 37 -6.24 5.34 -0.11
CA ASP A 37 -5.21 4.87 0.81
C ASP A 37 -4.00 4.28 0.06
N LEU A 38 -2.87 4.18 0.78
CA LEU A 38 -1.57 3.77 0.22
C LEU A 38 -1.63 2.45 -0.57
N CYS A 39 -2.43 1.48 -0.13
CA CYS A 39 -2.54 0.19 -0.82
C CYS A 39 -3.05 0.34 -2.26
N TYR A 40 -4.05 1.20 -2.50
CA TYR A 40 -4.55 1.46 -3.87
C TYR A 40 -3.50 2.18 -4.70
N PHE A 41 -2.80 3.16 -4.12
CA PHE A 41 -1.70 3.85 -4.79
C PHE A 41 -0.60 2.88 -5.23
N VAL A 42 -0.19 1.95 -4.35
CA VAL A 42 0.82 0.93 -4.67
C VAL A 42 0.32 -0.06 -5.73
N ASN A 43 -0.97 -0.41 -5.74
CA ASN A 43 -1.54 -1.24 -6.82
C ASN A 43 -1.42 -0.53 -8.18
N VAL A 44 -1.73 0.77 -8.23
CA VAL A 44 -1.58 1.60 -9.44
C VAL A 44 -0.12 1.67 -9.87
N LEU A 45 0.81 1.97 -8.97
CA LEU A 45 2.25 1.98 -9.29
C LEU A 45 2.73 0.62 -9.82
N THR A 46 2.23 -0.48 -9.23
CA THR A 46 2.58 -1.83 -9.66
C THR A 46 2.06 -2.11 -11.08
N LEU A 47 0.84 -1.70 -11.41
CA LEU A 47 0.30 -1.82 -12.77
C LEU A 47 1.08 -0.94 -13.77
N LEU A 48 1.45 0.28 -13.39
CA LEU A 48 2.29 1.14 -14.21
C LEU A 48 3.68 0.53 -14.46
N TYR A 49 4.27 -0.10 -13.44
CA TYR A 49 5.52 -0.83 -13.60
C TYR A 49 5.38 -1.98 -14.60
N ILE A 50 4.35 -2.82 -14.43
CA ILE A 50 4.16 -4.02 -15.25
C ILE A 50 3.97 -3.64 -16.73
N TRP A 51 3.15 -2.63 -17.02
CA TRP A 51 2.69 -2.39 -18.39
C TRP A 51 3.29 -1.16 -19.08
N VAL A 52 3.79 -0.18 -18.32
CA VAL A 52 4.21 1.12 -18.89
C VAL A 52 5.71 1.33 -18.71
N PHE A 53 6.27 1.00 -17.54
CA PHE A 53 7.67 1.28 -17.22
C PHE A 53 8.46 0.06 -16.69
N PRO A 54 8.47 -1.08 -17.40
CA PRO A 54 9.14 -2.30 -16.93
C PRO A 54 10.68 -2.17 -16.86
N SER A 55 11.24 -1.18 -17.53
CA SER A 55 12.68 -0.85 -17.50
C SER A 55 13.08 0.09 -16.37
N SER A 56 12.12 0.66 -15.62
CA SER A 56 12.40 1.61 -14.54
C SER A 56 12.85 0.89 -13.26
N LYS A 57 14.15 0.96 -12.97
CA LYS A 57 14.71 0.44 -11.70
C LYS A 57 14.12 1.14 -10.48
N ILE A 58 13.87 2.44 -10.59
CA ILE A 58 13.30 3.26 -9.51
C ILE A 58 11.89 2.78 -9.21
N LEU A 59 11.04 2.66 -10.23
CA LEU A 59 9.65 2.25 -10.03
C LEU A 59 9.55 0.81 -9.53
N PHE A 60 10.35 -0.12 -10.07
CA PHE A 60 10.42 -1.48 -9.52
C PHE A 60 10.79 -1.47 -8.04
N THR A 61 11.84 -0.73 -7.68
CA THR A 61 12.33 -0.65 -6.30
C THR A 61 11.23 -0.16 -5.36
N VAL A 62 10.55 0.91 -5.73
CA VAL A 62 9.44 1.50 -4.96
C VAL A 62 8.27 0.52 -4.83
N CYS A 63 7.86 -0.10 -5.94
CA CYS A 63 6.77 -1.07 -5.92
C CYS A 63 7.12 -2.25 -5.01
N TYR A 64 8.34 -2.79 -5.13
CA TYR A 64 8.80 -3.93 -4.35
C TYR A 64 8.88 -3.61 -2.85
N THR A 65 9.47 -2.48 -2.47
CA THR A 65 9.59 -2.10 -1.04
C THR A 65 8.24 -1.78 -0.42
N LEU A 66 7.38 -1.01 -1.10
CA LEU A 66 6.05 -0.68 -0.59
C LEU A 66 5.13 -1.90 -0.53
N SER A 67 5.22 -2.82 -1.49
CA SER A 67 4.38 -4.03 -1.50
C SER A 67 4.81 -5.05 -0.44
N HIS A 68 6.11 -5.33 -0.32
CA HIS A 68 6.65 -6.32 0.62
C HIS A 68 6.77 -5.77 2.05
N GLY A 69 6.85 -4.46 2.22
CA GLY A 69 6.86 -3.81 3.52
C GLY A 69 5.43 -3.47 3.97
N PRO A 70 5.00 -2.21 3.84
CA PRO A 70 3.79 -1.74 4.50
C PRO A 70 2.51 -2.45 4.05
N LEU A 71 2.39 -2.92 2.81
CA LEU A 71 1.20 -3.67 2.36
C LEU A 71 1.15 -5.09 2.95
N SER A 72 2.27 -5.81 2.93
CA SER A 72 2.33 -7.18 3.47
C SER A 72 2.14 -7.19 4.99
N PHE A 73 2.80 -6.27 5.72
CA PHE A 73 2.62 -6.13 7.16
C PHE A 73 1.19 -5.71 7.55
N ALA A 74 0.50 -4.97 6.67
CA ALA A 74 -0.89 -4.60 6.88
C ALA A 74 -1.81 -5.83 6.91
N ILE A 75 -1.48 -6.93 6.23
CA ILE A 75 -2.28 -8.16 6.32
C ILE A 75 -2.33 -8.68 7.76
N VAL A 76 -1.17 -8.68 8.44
CA VAL A 76 -1.05 -9.12 9.83
C VAL A 76 -1.67 -8.10 10.79
N LEU A 77 -1.32 -6.82 10.64
CA LEU A 77 -1.77 -5.75 11.54
C LEU A 77 -3.29 -5.60 11.55
N TRP A 78 -3.91 -5.70 10.37
CA TRP A 78 -5.35 -5.57 10.21
C TRP A 78 -6.10 -6.91 10.27
N ARG A 79 -5.39 -8.00 10.55
CA ARG A 79 -5.94 -9.37 10.56
C ARG A 79 -6.80 -9.62 9.32
N ASN A 80 -6.28 -9.27 8.14
CA ASN A 80 -6.97 -9.44 6.87
C ASN A 80 -7.00 -10.92 6.50
N SER A 81 -8.01 -11.62 6.98
CA SER A 81 -8.26 -13.03 6.66
C SER A 81 -9.00 -13.19 5.33
N LEU A 82 -8.72 -14.29 4.64
CA LEU A 82 -9.50 -14.72 3.48
C LEU A 82 -10.85 -15.26 3.95
N VAL A 83 -11.92 -14.58 3.55
CA VAL A 83 -13.30 -14.95 3.88
C VAL A 83 -14.11 -14.97 2.59
N PHE A 84 -14.31 -16.16 2.00
CA PHE A 84 -14.84 -16.31 0.65
C PHE A 84 -16.23 -15.70 0.42
N HIS A 85 -17.08 -15.67 1.46
CA HIS A 85 -18.42 -15.07 1.38
C HIS A 85 -18.42 -13.54 1.52
N SER A 86 -17.26 -12.92 1.80
CA SER A 86 -17.14 -11.47 1.98
C SER A 86 -16.27 -10.88 0.88
N LEU A 87 -16.91 -10.31 -0.13
CA LEU A 87 -16.23 -9.61 -1.22
C LEU A 87 -15.31 -8.48 -0.70
N ASP A 88 -15.69 -7.83 0.40
CA ASP A 88 -14.88 -6.78 1.03
C ASP A 88 -13.57 -7.36 1.60
N LYS A 89 -13.63 -8.50 2.31
CA LYS A 89 -12.43 -9.18 2.84
C LYS A 89 -11.57 -9.77 1.72
N VAL A 90 -12.18 -10.36 0.70
CA VAL A 90 -11.47 -10.84 -0.50
C VAL A 90 -10.73 -9.69 -1.18
N THR A 91 -11.40 -8.55 -1.41
CA THR A 91 -10.77 -7.40 -2.07
C THR A 91 -9.70 -6.75 -1.18
N SER A 92 -9.93 -6.67 0.14
CA SER A 92 -8.90 -6.23 1.09
C SER A 92 -7.66 -7.11 1.04
N LEU A 93 -7.81 -8.43 1.06
CA LEU A 93 -6.66 -9.31 0.98
C LEU A 93 -5.96 -9.18 -0.38
N PHE A 94 -6.73 -9.10 -1.47
CA PHE A 94 -6.19 -8.91 -2.82
C PHE A 94 -5.25 -7.71 -2.92
N ILE A 95 -5.72 -6.51 -2.54
CA ILE A 95 -4.92 -5.27 -2.71
C ILE A 95 -3.65 -5.25 -1.85
N HIS A 96 -3.56 -6.07 -0.80
CA HIS A 96 -2.37 -6.16 0.06
C HIS A 96 -1.45 -7.32 -0.34
N MET A 97 -1.99 -8.43 -0.84
CA MET A 97 -1.25 -9.67 -1.09
C MET A 97 -0.79 -9.83 -2.54
N TYR A 98 -1.59 -9.37 -3.52
CA TYR A 98 -1.28 -9.62 -4.93
C TYR A 98 -0.12 -8.79 -5.49
N PRO A 99 0.08 -7.51 -5.14
CA PRO A 99 1.26 -6.77 -5.58
C PRO A 99 2.59 -7.44 -5.17
N PRO A 100 2.83 -7.79 -3.88
CA PRO A 100 4.06 -8.47 -3.51
C PRO A 100 4.15 -9.89 -4.12
N LEU A 101 3.04 -10.62 -4.22
CA LEU A 101 3.04 -11.94 -4.89
C LEU A 101 3.46 -11.85 -6.37
N THR A 102 2.98 -10.83 -7.08
CA THR A 102 3.28 -10.61 -8.49
C THR A 102 4.74 -10.22 -8.68
N LEU A 103 5.24 -9.26 -7.89
CA LEU A 103 6.63 -8.82 -7.96
C LEU A 103 7.61 -9.91 -7.52
N PHE A 104 7.23 -10.73 -6.53
CA PHE A 104 8.00 -11.91 -6.14
C PHE A 104 8.11 -12.90 -7.31
N THR A 105 6.98 -13.22 -7.95
CA THR A 105 6.97 -14.12 -9.12
C THR A 105 7.84 -13.59 -10.24
N LEU A 106 7.73 -12.30 -10.56
CA LEU A 106 8.55 -11.65 -11.59
C LEU A 106 10.05 -11.70 -11.25
N ARG A 107 10.42 -11.49 -9.99
CA ARG A 107 11.81 -11.45 -9.55
C ARG A 107 12.46 -12.83 -9.42
N TRP A 108 11.71 -13.81 -8.92
CA TRP A 108 12.25 -15.08 -8.44
C TRP A 108 11.84 -16.29 -9.28
N LEU A 109 10.68 -16.25 -9.91
CA LEU A 109 10.12 -17.41 -10.62
C LEU A 109 10.11 -17.26 -12.14
N LEU A 110 10.13 -16.03 -12.65
CA LEU A 110 10.17 -15.78 -14.09
C LEU A 110 11.56 -16.19 -14.65
N PRO A 111 11.64 -16.97 -15.74
CA PRO A 111 12.91 -17.31 -16.39
C PRO A 111 13.73 -16.08 -16.79
N LEU A 112 15.06 -16.18 -16.74
CA LEU A 112 15.95 -15.04 -16.96
C LEU A 112 15.79 -14.41 -18.34
N ASP A 113 15.53 -15.20 -19.38
CA ASP A 113 15.35 -14.69 -20.74
C ASP A 113 14.07 -13.83 -20.86
N LEU A 114 12.99 -14.24 -20.19
CA LEU A 114 11.77 -13.45 -20.09
C LEU A 114 11.96 -12.23 -19.18
N GLN A 115 12.73 -12.33 -18.09
CA GLN A 115 13.08 -11.16 -17.29
C GLN A 115 13.85 -10.12 -18.11
N ARG A 116 14.86 -10.54 -18.89
CA ARG A 116 15.65 -9.63 -19.75
C ARG A 116 14.80 -8.97 -20.82
N LYS A 117 13.89 -9.73 -21.44
CA LYS A 117 13.02 -9.24 -22.50
C LYS A 117 11.92 -8.32 -21.99
N ASP A 118 11.17 -8.77 -20.99
CA ASP A 118 9.90 -8.15 -20.59
C ASP A 118 10.05 -7.25 -19.36
N TYR A 119 11.03 -7.50 -18.48
CA TYR A 119 11.23 -6.77 -17.20
C TYR A 119 12.70 -6.44 -16.92
N PRO A 120 13.40 -5.73 -17.83
CA PRO A 120 14.85 -5.57 -17.77
C PRO A 120 15.33 -4.85 -16.50
N ALA A 121 14.49 -4.03 -15.85
CA ALA A 121 14.82 -3.40 -14.56
C ALA A 121 15.27 -4.41 -13.51
N ILE A 122 14.63 -5.58 -13.47
CA ILE A 122 14.91 -6.63 -12.49
C ILE A 122 16.34 -7.14 -12.66
N VAL A 123 16.74 -7.41 -13.90
CA VAL A 123 18.07 -7.91 -14.24
C VAL A 123 19.12 -6.86 -13.95
N HIS A 124 18.83 -5.60 -14.27
CA HIS A 124 19.76 -4.49 -14.05
C HIS A 124 19.93 -4.07 -12.59
N ILE A 125 18.98 -4.40 -11.71
CA ILE A 125 19.15 -4.25 -10.26
C ILE A 125 20.09 -5.33 -9.73
N GLY A 126 19.98 -6.55 -10.26
CA GLY A 126 20.90 -7.63 -9.95
C GLY A 126 20.61 -8.30 -8.61
N SER A 127 21.67 -8.58 -7.85
CA SER A 127 21.64 -9.46 -6.69
C SER A 127 21.14 -8.81 -5.40
N SER A 128 21.18 -7.48 -5.28
CA SER A 128 20.80 -6.79 -4.05
C SER A 128 20.16 -5.42 -4.31
N LEU A 129 19.24 -5.03 -3.41
CA LEU A 129 18.73 -3.66 -3.34
C LEU A 129 19.62 -2.87 -2.39
N HIS A 130 20.27 -1.83 -2.90
CA HIS A 130 21.04 -0.92 -2.07
C HIS A 130 20.10 -0.21 -1.08
N MET A 131 20.23 -0.49 0.21
CA MET A 131 19.28 -0.05 1.24
C MET A 131 19.07 1.46 1.23
N LYS A 132 20.14 2.26 1.14
CA LYS A 132 20.05 3.73 1.12
C LYS A 132 19.20 4.24 -0.04
N THR A 133 19.44 3.75 -1.25
CA THR A 133 18.68 4.18 -2.44
C THR A 133 17.26 3.65 -2.43
N ALA A 134 17.06 2.42 -1.97
CA ALA A 134 15.74 1.82 -1.86
C ALA A 134 14.86 2.60 -0.86
N VAL A 135 15.38 2.89 0.33
CA VAL A 135 14.70 3.72 1.34
C VAL A 135 14.42 5.11 0.79
N PHE A 136 15.40 5.76 0.16
CA PHE A 136 15.23 7.10 -0.40
C PHE A 136 14.08 7.17 -1.42
N TYR A 137 14.09 6.30 -2.45
CA TYR A 137 13.02 6.31 -3.47
C TYR A 137 11.65 5.95 -2.87
N THR A 138 11.62 5.00 -1.94
CA THR A 138 10.38 4.62 -1.23
C THR A 138 9.81 5.82 -0.47
N VAL A 139 10.65 6.53 0.28
CA VAL A 139 10.25 7.73 1.03
C VAL A 139 9.71 8.81 0.09
N VAL A 140 10.39 9.07 -1.03
CA VAL A 140 9.93 10.07 -2.02
C VAL A 140 8.53 9.73 -2.54
N PHE A 141 8.30 8.50 -3.00
CA PHE A 141 6.99 8.10 -3.51
C PHE A 141 5.91 8.03 -2.42
N TYR A 142 6.27 7.62 -1.22
CA TYR A 142 5.37 7.68 -0.07
C TYR A 142 4.96 9.12 0.24
N LEU A 143 5.91 10.07 0.24
CA LEU A 143 5.63 11.48 0.49
C LEU A 143 4.76 12.09 -0.62
N ILE A 144 4.98 11.71 -1.89
CA ILE A 144 4.09 12.09 -3.00
C ILE A 144 2.65 11.66 -2.69
N TRP A 145 2.46 10.37 -2.33
CA TRP A 145 1.14 9.88 -1.94
C TRP A 145 0.58 10.62 -0.72
N GLN A 146 1.39 10.84 0.32
CA GLN A 146 0.99 11.50 1.56
C GLN A 146 0.54 12.94 1.31
N VAL A 147 1.24 13.69 0.46
CA VAL A 147 0.89 15.06 0.06
C VAL A 147 -0.40 15.06 -0.77
N LEU A 148 -0.53 14.16 -1.74
CA LEU A 148 -1.75 14.03 -2.54
C LEU A 148 -2.97 13.69 -1.66
N TYR A 149 -2.79 12.76 -0.71
CA TYR A 149 -3.83 12.37 0.24
C TYR A 149 -4.22 13.55 1.14
N TYR A 150 -3.25 14.27 1.69
CA TYR A 150 -3.50 15.43 2.53
C TYR A 150 -4.24 16.53 1.76
N ALA A 151 -3.77 16.90 0.57
CA ALA A 151 -4.36 17.94 -0.25
C ALA A 151 -5.80 17.58 -0.66
N PHE A 152 -6.03 16.36 -1.12
CA PHE A 152 -7.32 15.96 -1.65
C PHE A 152 -8.34 15.62 -0.56
N ILE A 153 -7.97 14.79 0.43
CA ILE A 153 -8.90 14.28 1.45
C ILE A 153 -8.96 15.22 2.64
N ILE A 154 -7.82 15.51 3.27
CA ILE A 154 -7.79 16.25 4.54
C ILE A 154 -8.12 17.72 4.34
N TYR A 155 -7.57 18.36 3.32
CA TYR A 155 -7.85 19.76 3.01
C TYR A 155 -9.10 19.90 2.14
N GLY A 156 -9.12 19.28 0.96
CA GLY A 156 -10.20 19.47 -0.02
C GLY A 156 -11.57 18.88 0.39
N ARG A 157 -11.61 17.88 1.28
CA ARG A 157 -12.85 17.22 1.72
C ARG A 157 -13.07 17.34 3.23
N ARG A 158 -12.37 18.26 3.90
CA ARG A 158 -12.40 18.46 5.35
C ARG A 158 -13.80 18.44 5.93
N GLU A 159 -14.71 19.28 5.42
CA GLU A 159 -16.07 19.40 5.96
C GLU A 159 -16.85 18.09 5.95
N LYS A 160 -16.63 17.25 4.94
CA LYS A 160 -17.32 15.95 4.81
C LYS A 160 -16.71 14.90 5.74
N VAL A 161 -15.41 15.00 6.03
CA VAL A 161 -14.71 14.08 6.94
C VAL A 161 -14.98 14.49 8.40
N ASP A 162 -14.88 15.78 8.73
CA ASP A 162 -15.11 16.33 10.07
C ASP A 162 -16.57 16.12 10.53
N ARG A 163 -17.55 16.18 9.62
CA ARG A 163 -18.96 15.86 9.92
C ARG A 163 -19.27 14.36 9.97
N GLY A 164 -18.27 13.49 9.82
CA GLY A 164 -18.46 12.02 9.82
C GLY A 164 -19.22 11.46 8.61
N LEU A 165 -19.50 12.29 7.59
CA LEU A 165 -20.25 11.87 6.40
C LEU A 165 -19.44 10.92 5.50
N ARG A 166 -18.12 10.89 5.68
CA ARG A 166 -17.18 10.08 4.89
C ARG A 166 -16.12 9.47 5.79
N ALA A 167 -16.05 8.14 5.79
CA ALA A 167 -15.03 7.40 6.51
C ALA A 167 -13.71 7.33 5.71
N THR A 168 -12.61 7.45 6.45
CA THR A 168 -11.21 7.31 6.01
C THR A 168 -10.49 6.33 6.96
N SER A 169 -9.33 5.80 6.56
CA SER A 169 -8.50 4.98 7.46
C SER A 169 -8.15 5.68 8.77
N TYR A 170 -7.92 7.00 8.72
CA TYR A 170 -7.70 7.82 9.90
C TYR A 170 -8.90 7.83 10.86
N THR A 171 -10.09 8.15 10.35
CA THR A 171 -11.31 8.19 11.18
C THR A 171 -11.68 6.80 11.70
N TRP A 172 -11.40 5.75 10.93
CA TRP A 172 -11.68 4.37 11.33
C TRP A 172 -10.77 3.90 12.47
N LEU A 173 -9.47 4.19 12.39
CA LEU A 173 -8.52 3.87 13.46
C LEU A 173 -8.77 4.64 14.75
N LEU A 174 -9.25 5.88 14.63
CA LEU A 174 -9.62 6.67 15.79
C LEU A 174 -10.93 6.21 16.44
N ALA A 175 -11.84 5.65 15.65
CA ALA A 175 -13.09 5.08 16.18
C ALA A 175 -12.84 3.80 16.98
N ASP A 176 -11.79 3.03 16.65
CA ASP A 176 -11.36 1.86 17.42
C ASP A 176 -10.60 2.27 18.68
N LYS A 177 -11.33 2.61 19.75
CA LYS A 177 -10.76 3.13 21.02
C LYS A 177 -9.83 2.14 21.72
N ASP A 178 -10.01 0.84 21.50
CA ASP A 178 -9.17 -0.22 22.05
C ASP A 178 -7.94 -0.52 21.17
N GLY A 179 -7.91 0.05 19.96
CA GLY A 179 -6.83 -0.08 18.99
C GLY A 179 -5.50 0.46 19.51
N PHE A 180 -4.39 -0.15 19.07
CA PHE A 180 -3.03 0.29 19.42
C PHE A 180 -2.77 1.77 19.10
N VAL A 181 -3.22 2.22 17.93
CA VAL A 181 -3.04 3.61 17.46
C VAL A 181 -3.83 4.59 18.33
N ALA A 182 -5.09 4.28 18.66
CA ALA A 182 -5.92 5.13 19.51
C ALA A 182 -5.33 5.27 20.93
N ARG A 183 -4.84 4.17 21.52
CA ARG A 183 -4.18 4.19 22.84
C ARG A 183 -2.90 5.03 22.85
N LEU A 184 -2.09 4.99 21.79
CA LEU A 184 -0.92 5.86 21.67
C LEU A 184 -1.33 7.34 21.58
N ILE A 185 -2.33 7.67 20.75
CA ILE A 185 -2.83 9.05 20.60
C ILE A 185 -3.35 9.59 21.93
N GLN A 186 -4.09 8.78 22.70
CA GLN A 186 -4.56 9.15 24.04
C GLN A 186 -3.41 9.34 25.02
N LYS A 187 -2.44 8.40 25.05
CA LYS A 187 -1.27 8.44 25.93
C LYS A 187 -0.42 9.71 25.76
N PHE A 188 -0.26 10.18 24.53
CA PHE A 188 0.50 11.41 24.23
C PHE A 188 -0.32 12.70 24.39
N GLY A 189 -1.50 12.64 25.04
CA GLY A 189 -2.28 13.83 25.40
C GLY A 189 -3.06 14.44 24.22
N PHE A 190 -3.14 13.76 23.09
CA PHE A 190 -3.95 14.21 21.95
C PHE A 190 -5.40 13.74 22.04
N GLY A 191 -5.78 12.92 23.03
CA GLY A 191 -7.15 12.53 23.35
C GLY A 191 -7.79 13.48 24.36
N GLY A 192 -8.85 14.20 23.96
CA GLY A 192 -9.63 15.06 24.84
C GLY A 192 -11.11 15.05 24.45
N PRO A 193 -12.01 15.51 25.34
CA PRO A 193 -13.47 15.33 25.24
C PRO A 193 -14.13 16.04 24.05
N ASN A 194 -13.40 16.87 23.31
CA ASN A 194 -13.81 17.34 21.99
C ASN A 194 -13.39 16.30 20.95
N ASP A 195 -14.29 15.35 20.69
CA ASP A 195 -14.19 14.22 19.73
C ASP A 195 -14.11 14.66 18.25
N GLY A 196 -13.54 15.83 17.97
CA GLY A 196 -13.23 16.32 16.64
C GLY A 196 -11.86 15.90 16.11
N ILE A 197 -11.72 16.02 14.79
CA ILE A 197 -10.45 15.90 14.06
C ILE A 197 -9.58 17.11 14.40
N ASN A 198 -8.59 16.91 15.29
CA ASN A 198 -7.61 17.94 15.63
C ASN A 198 -6.39 17.82 14.71
N ARG A 199 -5.85 18.95 14.23
CA ARG A 199 -4.64 19.02 13.39
C ARG A 199 -3.47 18.24 14.00
N TYR A 200 -3.27 18.31 15.31
CA TYR A 200 -2.21 17.57 15.99
C TYR A 200 -2.41 16.05 15.94
N LYS A 201 -3.66 15.56 16.04
CA LYS A 201 -3.98 14.12 15.89
C LYS A 201 -3.66 13.62 14.47
N ILE A 202 -3.97 14.42 13.44
CA ILE A 202 -3.65 14.05 12.04
C ILE A 202 -2.14 14.00 11.84
N VAL A 203 -1.41 15.02 12.29
CA VAL A 203 0.06 15.07 12.15
C VAL A 203 0.72 13.89 12.86
N PHE A 204 0.28 13.59 14.09
CA PHE A 204 0.79 12.45 14.84
C PHE A 204 0.44 11.11 14.17
N TYR A 205 -0.77 10.96 13.63
CA TYR A 205 -1.14 9.79 12.85
C TYR A 205 -0.24 9.60 11.62
N PHE A 206 0.03 10.66 10.86
CA PHE A 206 0.94 10.59 9.72
C PHE A 206 2.38 10.28 10.14
N PHE A 207 2.83 10.79 11.28
CA PHE A 207 4.13 10.43 11.85
C PHE A 207 4.20 8.94 12.20
N LEU A 208 3.18 8.40 12.88
CA LEU A 208 3.09 6.97 13.17
C LEU A 208 3.05 6.13 11.89
N GLN A 209 2.28 6.56 10.89
CA GLN A 209 2.16 5.87 9.62
C GLN A 209 3.49 5.87 8.84
N PHE A 210 4.22 6.99 8.88
CA PHE A 210 5.55 7.12 8.28
C PHE A 210 6.57 6.24 8.99
N GLY A 211 6.58 6.23 10.33
CA GLY A 211 7.41 5.34 11.14
C GLY A 211 7.12 3.86 10.87
N TYR A 212 5.84 3.49 10.78
CA TYR A 212 5.41 2.15 10.36
C TYR A 212 5.96 1.78 8.98
N MET A 213 5.84 2.67 7.99
CA MET A 213 6.37 2.45 6.66
C MET A 213 7.88 2.20 6.71
N LEU A 214 8.66 3.06 7.37
CA LEU A 214 10.10 2.90 7.50
C LEU A 214 10.50 1.58 8.16
N LEU A 215 9.85 1.21 9.26
CA LEU A 215 10.15 -0.05 9.95
C LEU A 215 9.84 -1.27 9.07
N SER A 216 8.74 -1.22 8.32
CA SER A 216 8.30 -2.34 7.47
C SER A 216 9.19 -2.57 6.25
N ILE A 217 9.91 -1.56 5.75
CA ILE A 217 10.78 -1.69 4.56
C ILE A 217 12.19 -2.21 4.86
N LEU A 218 12.67 -2.08 6.10
CA LEU A 218 13.99 -2.56 6.51
C LEU A 218 14.21 -4.05 6.22
N PRO A 219 13.32 -4.99 6.62
CA PRO A 219 13.50 -6.41 6.33
C PRO A 219 13.45 -6.72 4.83
N VAL A 220 12.73 -5.92 4.03
CA VAL A 220 12.62 -6.12 2.58
C VAL A 220 13.97 -5.91 1.88
N CYS A 221 14.72 -4.89 2.30
CA CYS A 221 16.03 -4.59 1.73
C CYS A 221 17.04 -5.72 2.01
N LEU A 222 16.94 -6.34 3.19
CA LEU A 222 17.78 -7.48 3.58
C LEU A 222 17.39 -8.76 2.82
N TRP A 223 16.09 -8.98 2.59
CA TRP A 223 15.60 -10.19 1.95
C TRP A 223 15.77 -10.21 0.42
N TYR A 224 16.00 -9.06 -0.23
CA TYR A 224 16.16 -9.01 -1.70
C TYR A 224 17.43 -9.72 -2.22
N TYR A 225 18.24 -10.32 -1.37
CA TYR A 225 19.51 -10.93 -1.76
C TYR A 225 19.33 -12.21 -2.62
N ARG A 226 19.97 -12.25 -3.79
CA ARG A 226 20.11 -13.43 -4.67
C ARG A 226 21.58 -13.83 -4.79
N ASN A 227 21.92 -15.06 -4.38
CA ASN A 227 23.13 -15.71 -4.87
C ASN A 227 22.93 -15.99 -6.36
N MET A 228 23.73 -15.35 -7.20
CA MET A 228 23.81 -15.64 -8.64
C MET A 228 24.85 -16.72 -8.88
#